data_AF-A0A354UBN0-F1
#
_entry.id   AF-A0A354UBN0-F1
#
_cell.length_a   1.000
_cell.length_b   1.000
_cell.length_c   1.000
_cell.angle_alpha   90.00
_cell.angle_beta   90.00
_cell.angle_gamma   90.00
#
_symmetry.space_group_name_H-M   'P 1'
#
loop_
_entity.id
_entity.type
_entity.pdbx_description
1 polymer ?
#
loop_
_entity_poly.entity_id
_entity_poly.type
_entity_poly.pdbx_seq_one_letter_code
_entity_poly.pdbx_strand_id
1 'polypeptide(L)'
;MEKKNNSAKEKVKKASQKSVDNNNEVENLEQKKEKENLQADKRVKDAKIKKEKEALKEQQKMHVKQQAEQKKKQAKLLKEQKKKRKEAIKQEKAEKKASEKARKQAQKQERIAQKNQKKQAIKAQKMQLKQQLQRLQAQKKREKQLAKEQLREEKRERKLARKHESKEEKRARISALKQEKARKKEQKRQLRGNRKSIAPWLTAVISLGTACLVLASVLTVYMMGDRTYMKSEADYQYRQNFSDLVDYVDNIDVNLSKVLVSSDKREQQKLFGEISSQSLLAEHGLQNLPIDYENKYNTAKFINQMGDYSKYLNNRLIDGYSISEQEFENVETLKERNAILKSNLISLNKEINDGAKIEDLFSSSDAFGVKLFAEMENQAVDYPQLIYDGPFSDGLTNREVKGLTGKEITEKTAEENFKKYFKDYSLNMIEVLGSVSGQYECFNVRGQDGNGVEVFAQISKKGGKLLTFNYGKTCKEGDLSEQECINNGLEFLSAMGIDNMKAVWTETNGTYTTVNYAYEKGGVIFYGDLIKLNICREKGQVLGMEAKNYYLNHTERSAGKFELSKEQAMEKAGKINVTGVRKAVVPVGTTSEKTCWEVAGEYNGAKYFIYVDAVSGNEVNIFKVIETDEGNLLM
;
A
#
# COMPACT_ATOMS: atom_id res chain seq x y z
N MET A 1 -87.06 -52.53 22.52
CA MET A 1 -87.92 -53.54 21.89
C MET A 1 -87.18 -54.86 22.00
N GLU A 2 -87.40 -55.57 23.11
CA GLU A 2 -88.34 -56.70 23.20
C GLU A 2 -87.80 -57.92 22.42
N LYS A 3 -87.20 -58.89 23.10
CA LYS A 3 -87.82 -60.01 23.87
C LYS A 3 -88.45 -61.07 22.97
N LYS A 4 -88.19 -62.32 23.41
CA LYS A 4 -89.04 -63.52 23.29
C LYS A 4 -88.98 -64.19 21.90
N ASN A 5 -89.08 -65.51 21.74
CA ASN A 5 -89.37 -66.62 22.64
C ASN A 5 -89.14 -67.92 21.81
N ASN A 6 -88.71 -69.04 22.39
CA ASN A 6 -89.55 -70.21 22.80
C ASN A 6 -90.08 -71.00 21.57
N SER A 7 -90.22 -72.32 21.51
CA SER A 7 -90.41 -73.41 22.48
C SER A 7 -90.32 -74.73 21.67
N ALA A 8 -89.85 -75.86 22.23
CA ALA A 8 -90.67 -77.00 22.71
C ALA A 8 -91.44 -77.77 21.59
N LYS A 9 -91.55 -79.10 21.54
CA LYS A 9 -92.15 -80.04 22.52
C LYS A 9 -92.22 -81.47 21.91
N GLU A 10 -92.17 -82.50 22.78
CA GLU A 10 -93.00 -83.75 22.80
C GLU A 10 -92.92 -84.77 21.63
N LYS A 11 -93.24 -86.09 21.71
CA LYS A 11 -93.81 -87.07 22.67
C LYS A 11 -93.61 -88.48 22.02
N VAL A 12 -93.15 -89.54 22.71
CA VAL A 12 -93.90 -90.62 23.42
C VAL A 12 -94.37 -91.85 22.59
N LYS A 13 -94.09 -93.05 23.19
CA LYS A 13 -94.78 -94.38 23.18
C LYS A 13 -94.41 -95.50 22.17
N LYS A 14 -93.71 -96.51 22.75
CA LYS A 14 -93.99 -97.97 22.92
C LYS A 14 -94.78 -98.80 21.88
N ALA A 15 -94.28 -100.04 21.77
CA ALA A 15 -94.92 -101.33 21.41
C ALA A 15 -95.13 -101.56 19.89
N SER A 16 -94.98 -102.75 19.29
CA SER A 16 -94.65 -104.13 19.67
C SER A 16 -94.65 -104.99 18.38
N GLN A 17 -94.18 -106.25 18.47
CA GLN A 17 -94.22 -107.38 17.49
C GLN A 17 -92.95 -107.55 16.64
N LYS A 18 -92.01 -108.46 16.99
CA LYS A 18 -91.95 -109.95 16.98
C LYS A 18 -91.76 -110.58 15.59
N SER A 19 -90.61 -111.23 15.46
CA SER A 19 -90.27 -112.49 14.76
C SER A 19 -90.50 -112.51 13.24
N VAL A 20 -89.56 -112.89 12.38
CA VAL A 20 -88.76 -114.13 12.26
C VAL A 20 -87.63 -113.77 11.24
N ASP A 21 -86.33 -114.06 11.40
CA ASP A 21 -85.69 -115.37 11.27
C ASP A 21 -84.20 -115.30 11.65
N ASN A 22 -83.71 -116.38 12.24
CA ASN A 22 -82.33 -116.59 12.69
C ASN A 22 -81.44 -117.04 11.52
N ASN A 23 -80.39 -116.29 11.22
CA ASN A 23 -79.04 -116.76 10.89
C ASN A 23 -78.21 -115.59 10.34
N ASN A 24 -77.61 -114.78 11.23
CA ASN A 24 -76.45 -113.91 10.93
C ASN A 24 -75.89 -113.24 12.20
N GLU A 25 -75.80 -113.97 13.31
CA GLU A 25 -75.42 -113.41 14.61
C GLU A 25 -74.01 -113.78 15.09
N VAL A 26 -73.12 -114.21 14.18
CA VAL A 26 -71.69 -114.40 14.49
C VAL A 26 -70.77 -113.43 13.72
N GLU A 27 -71.21 -112.88 12.58
CA GLU A 27 -70.41 -111.92 11.80
C GLU A 27 -70.55 -110.44 12.26
N ASN A 28 -71.57 -110.11 13.07
CA ASN A 28 -71.91 -108.71 13.40
C ASN A 28 -71.33 -108.23 14.76
N LEU A 29 -70.75 -109.12 15.55
CA LEU A 29 -70.07 -108.78 16.82
C LEU A 29 -68.56 -108.52 16.64
N GLU A 30 -67.92 -109.13 15.64
CA GLU A 30 -66.52 -108.86 15.30
C GLU A 30 -66.36 -107.52 14.57
N GLN A 31 -67.25 -107.20 13.61
CA GLN A 31 -67.20 -105.93 12.86
C GLN A 31 -67.46 -104.67 13.73
N LYS A 32 -68.17 -104.82 14.86
CA LYS A 32 -68.48 -103.71 15.77
C LYS A 32 -67.34 -103.41 16.74
N LYS A 33 -66.64 -104.44 17.25
CA LYS A 33 -65.41 -104.29 18.04
C LYS A 33 -64.24 -103.78 17.21
N GLU A 34 -64.15 -104.18 15.95
CA GLU A 34 -63.09 -103.71 15.04
C GLU A 34 -63.27 -102.24 14.64
N LYS A 35 -64.51 -101.77 14.43
CA LYS A 35 -64.82 -100.34 14.19
C LYS A 35 -64.60 -99.45 15.41
N GLU A 36 -64.88 -99.91 16.63
CA GLU A 36 -64.61 -99.16 17.86
C GLU A 36 -63.10 -99.09 18.16
N ASN A 37 -62.34 -100.17 17.93
CA ASN A 37 -60.87 -100.15 18.03
C ASN A 37 -60.23 -99.25 16.97
N LEU A 38 -60.70 -99.28 15.71
CA LEU A 38 -60.21 -98.37 14.66
C LEU A 38 -60.51 -96.89 14.96
N GLN A 39 -61.64 -96.57 15.58
CA GLN A 39 -61.97 -95.19 16.00
C GLN A 39 -61.18 -94.74 17.23
N ALA A 40 -60.90 -95.64 18.18
CA ALA A 40 -60.03 -95.35 19.31
C ALA A 40 -58.58 -95.10 18.85
N ASP A 41 -58.04 -95.94 17.96
CA ASP A 41 -56.70 -95.78 17.40
C ASP A 41 -56.54 -94.51 16.55
N LYS A 42 -57.57 -94.10 15.80
CA LYS A 42 -57.58 -92.81 15.09
C LYS A 42 -57.55 -91.63 16.05
N ARG A 43 -58.34 -91.65 17.14
CA ARG A 43 -58.34 -90.57 18.16
C ARG A 43 -57.00 -90.47 18.88
N VAL A 44 -56.34 -91.60 19.17
CA VAL A 44 -55.00 -91.63 19.78
C VAL A 44 -53.95 -91.09 18.80
N LYS A 45 -54.00 -91.48 17.51
CA LYS A 45 -53.11 -90.92 16.48
C LYS A 45 -53.30 -89.42 16.27
N ASP A 46 -54.54 -88.94 16.18
CA ASP A 46 -54.85 -87.53 15.98
C ASP A 46 -54.43 -86.67 17.20
N ALA A 47 -54.59 -87.19 18.42
CA ALA A 47 -54.10 -86.54 19.63
C ALA A 47 -52.56 -86.48 19.68
N LYS A 48 -51.88 -87.52 19.19
CA LYS A 48 -50.41 -87.58 19.11
C LYS A 48 -49.87 -86.60 18.06
N ILE A 49 -50.51 -86.54 16.89
CA ILE A 49 -50.19 -85.57 15.81
C ILE A 49 -50.45 -84.13 16.28
N LYS A 50 -51.52 -83.88 17.04
CA LYS A 50 -51.80 -82.55 17.60
C LYS A 50 -50.73 -82.13 18.61
N LYS A 51 -50.32 -83.04 19.51
CA LYS A 51 -49.21 -82.78 20.45
C LYS A 51 -47.87 -82.55 19.74
N GLU A 52 -47.56 -83.32 18.69
CA GLU A 52 -46.36 -83.08 17.87
C GLU A 52 -46.40 -81.73 17.15
N LYS A 53 -47.56 -81.33 16.59
CA LYS A 53 -47.71 -80.00 15.97
C LYS A 53 -47.60 -78.86 16.97
N GLU A 54 -48.11 -79.03 18.18
CA GLU A 54 -47.97 -78.05 19.26
C GLU A 54 -46.51 -77.94 19.73
N ALA A 55 -45.82 -79.07 19.92
CA ALA A 55 -44.40 -79.11 20.25
C ALA A 55 -43.52 -78.49 19.15
N LEU A 56 -43.83 -78.75 17.87
CA LEU A 56 -43.12 -78.17 16.74
C LEU A 56 -43.33 -76.65 16.65
N LYS A 57 -44.55 -76.16 16.91
CA LYS A 57 -44.85 -74.72 17.00
C LYS A 57 -44.08 -74.05 18.15
N GLU A 58 -43.95 -74.74 19.27
CA GLU A 58 -43.23 -74.23 20.44
C GLU A 58 -41.71 -74.18 20.19
N GLN A 59 -41.15 -75.21 19.55
CA GLN A 59 -39.75 -75.21 19.09
C GLN A 59 -39.49 -74.09 18.06
N GLN A 60 -40.40 -73.87 17.09
CA GLN A 60 -40.28 -72.78 16.14
C GLN A 60 -40.33 -71.40 16.83
N LYS A 61 -41.22 -71.21 17.81
CA LYS A 61 -41.27 -69.96 18.60
C LYS A 61 -39.97 -69.73 19.38
N MET A 62 -39.41 -70.77 19.98
CA MET A 62 -38.13 -70.70 20.70
C MET A 62 -36.98 -70.33 19.76
N HIS A 63 -36.91 -70.96 18.59
CA HIS A 63 -35.89 -70.67 17.57
C HIS A 63 -35.98 -69.23 17.04
N VAL A 64 -37.20 -68.73 16.77
CA VAL A 64 -37.42 -67.34 16.35
C VAL A 64 -37.00 -66.36 17.45
N LYS A 65 -37.30 -66.68 18.72
CA LYS A 65 -36.89 -65.85 19.87
C LYS A 65 -35.38 -65.80 20.02
N GLN A 66 -34.68 -66.93 19.90
CA GLN A 66 -33.22 -67.00 19.93
C GLN A 66 -32.57 -66.23 18.77
N GLN A 67 -33.10 -66.35 17.55
CA GLN A 67 -32.61 -65.57 16.40
C GLN A 67 -32.82 -64.06 16.58
N ALA A 68 -33.97 -63.64 17.14
CA ALA A 68 -34.23 -62.23 17.43
C ALA A 68 -33.27 -61.68 18.49
N GLU A 69 -32.90 -62.49 19.49
CA GLU A 69 -31.97 -62.13 20.55
C GLU A 69 -30.52 -62.04 20.03
N GLN A 70 -30.10 -62.96 19.16
CA GLN A 70 -28.81 -62.89 18.47
C GLN A 70 -28.71 -61.65 17.57
N LYS A 71 -29.76 -61.32 16.80
CA LYS A 71 -29.82 -60.09 16.00
C LYS A 71 -29.72 -58.84 16.86
N LYS A 72 -30.37 -58.80 18.02
CA LYS A 72 -30.23 -57.69 18.99
C LYS A 72 -28.80 -57.54 19.52
N LYS A 73 -28.13 -58.66 19.84
CA LYS A 73 -26.73 -58.65 20.30
C LYS A 73 -25.78 -58.17 19.20
N GLN A 74 -25.92 -58.65 17.97
CA GLN A 74 -25.13 -58.16 16.82
C GLN A 74 -25.37 -56.67 16.56
N ALA A 75 -26.62 -56.20 16.60
CA ALA A 75 -26.94 -54.79 16.39
C ALA A 75 -26.34 -53.88 17.48
N LYS A 76 -26.29 -54.33 18.74
CA LYS A 76 -25.59 -53.61 19.82
C LYS A 76 -24.08 -53.53 19.57
N LEU A 77 -23.45 -54.65 19.22
CA LEU A 77 -22.01 -54.72 18.94
C LEU A 77 -21.63 -53.77 17.80
N LEU A 78 -22.44 -53.76 16.73
CA LEU A 78 -22.20 -52.94 15.54
C LEU A 78 -22.41 -51.43 15.82
N LYS A 79 -23.36 -51.08 16.71
CA LYS A 79 -23.50 -49.70 17.22
C LYS A 79 -22.28 -49.27 18.04
N GLU A 80 -21.76 -50.15 18.89
CA GLU A 80 -20.59 -49.86 19.72
C GLU A 80 -19.32 -49.70 18.87
N GLN A 81 -19.10 -50.56 17.88
CA GLN A 81 -18.01 -50.43 16.91
C GLN A 81 -18.11 -49.13 16.10
N LYS A 82 -19.31 -48.74 15.65
CA LYS A 82 -19.52 -47.47 14.97
C LYS A 82 -19.23 -46.27 15.86
N LYS A 83 -19.54 -46.34 17.16
CA LYS A 83 -19.23 -45.29 18.13
C LYS A 83 -17.71 -45.15 18.33
N LYS A 84 -17.00 -46.25 18.59
CA LYS A 84 -15.54 -46.28 18.73
C LYS A 84 -14.83 -45.75 17.47
N ARG A 85 -15.29 -46.14 16.28
CA ARG A 85 -14.74 -45.63 15.01
C ARG A 85 -14.96 -44.12 14.81
N LYS A 86 -16.11 -43.58 15.23
CA LYS A 86 -16.37 -42.13 15.19
C LYS A 86 -15.48 -41.37 16.17
N GLU A 87 -15.25 -41.91 17.36
CA GLU A 87 -14.35 -41.30 18.36
C GLU A 87 -12.89 -41.31 17.89
N ALA A 88 -12.42 -42.42 17.31
CA ALA A 88 -11.08 -42.51 16.72
C ALA A 88 -10.87 -41.50 15.57
N ILE A 89 -11.83 -41.38 14.65
CA ILE A 89 -11.76 -40.38 13.56
C ILE A 89 -11.75 -38.95 14.11
N LYS A 90 -12.47 -38.70 15.22
CA LYS A 90 -12.50 -37.37 15.86
C LYS A 90 -11.16 -37.05 16.52
N GLN A 91 -10.52 -38.02 17.17
CA GLN A 91 -9.17 -37.87 17.74
C GLN A 91 -8.13 -37.64 16.65
N GLU A 92 -8.11 -38.45 15.58
CA GLU A 92 -7.16 -38.29 14.47
C GLU A 92 -7.28 -36.91 13.79
N LYS A 93 -8.50 -36.41 13.61
CA LYS A 93 -8.73 -35.06 13.08
C LYS A 93 -8.27 -33.95 14.05
N ALA A 94 -8.43 -34.16 15.36
CA ALA A 94 -7.96 -33.22 16.37
C ALA A 94 -6.43 -33.17 16.41
N GLU A 95 -5.77 -34.33 16.36
CA GLU A 95 -4.31 -34.43 16.30
C GLU A 95 -3.72 -33.81 15.04
N LYS A 96 -4.31 -34.07 13.86
CA LYS A 96 -3.91 -33.40 12.61
C LYS A 96 -4.05 -31.88 12.69
N LYS A 97 -5.14 -31.36 13.25
CA LYS A 97 -5.32 -29.92 13.46
C LYS A 97 -4.31 -29.33 14.45
N ALA A 98 -4.00 -30.04 15.53
CA ALA A 98 -3.00 -29.62 16.51
C ALA A 98 -1.58 -29.60 15.90
N SER A 99 -1.22 -30.64 15.16
CA SER A 99 0.04 -30.75 14.41
C SER A 99 0.19 -29.61 13.39
N GLU A 100 -0.86 -29.31 12.61
CA GLU A 100 -0.82 -28.25 11.62
C GLU A 100 -0.71 -26.85 12.27
N LYS A 101 -1.39 -26.64 13.41
CA LYS A 101 -1.29 -25.40 14.19
C LYS A 101 0.13 -25.22 14.76
N ALA A 102 0.73 -26.28 15.29
CA ALA A 102 2.11 -26.27 15.79
C ALA A 102 3.11 -25.97 14.65
N ARG A 103 2.93 -26.59 13.47
CA ARG A 103 3.77 -26.33 12.29
C ARG A 103 3.67 -24.87 11.82
N LYS A 104 2.45 -24.30 11.80
CA LYS A 104 2.21 -22.89 11.46
C LYS A 104 2.84 -21.93 12.48
N GLN A 105 2.80 -22.26 13.77
CA GLN A 105 3.48 -21.47 14.81
C GLN A 105 5.01 -21.54 14.69
N ALA A 106 5.58 -22.72 14.43
CA ALA A 106 7.02 -22.88 14.21
C ALA A 106 7.50 -22.07 12.99
N GLN A 107 6.79 -22.15 11.86
CA GLN A 107 7.10 -21.36 10.66
C GLN A 107 6.97 -19.85 10.89
N LYS A 108 6.02 -19.42 11.72
CA LYS A 108 5.86 -18.01 12.11
C LYS A 108 7.06 -17.54 12.95
N GLN A 109 7.50 -18.34 13.93
CA GLN A 109 8.66 -18.03 14.76
C GLN A 109 9.96 -17.99 13.94
N GLU A 110 10.14 -18.92 13.01
CA GLU A 110 11.30 -18.96 12.13
C GLU A 110 11.36 -17.73 11.20
N ARG A 111 10.21 -17.31 10.63
CA ARG A 111 10.12 -16.06 9.84
C ARG A 111 10.46 -14.83 10.67
N ILE A 112 10.02 -14.77 11.93
CA ILE A 112 10.34 -13.66 12.85
C ILE A 112 11.84 -13.66 13.15
N ALA A 113 12.44 -14.83 13.42
CA ALA A 113 13.88 -14.95 13.66
C ALA A 113 14.72 -14.50 12.45
N GLN A 114 14.34 -14.92 11.24
CA GLN A 114 15.01 -14.49 9.99
C GLN A 114 14.84 -12.99 9.73
N LYS A 115 13.67 -12.42 10.01
CA LYS A 115 13.42 -10.98 9.88
C LYS A 115 14.28 -10.18 10.86
N ASN A 116 14.43 -10.67 12.10
CA ASN A 116 15.28 -10.05 13.12
C ASN A 116 16.77 -10.13 12.74
N GLN A 117 17.25 -11.27 12.21
CA GLN A 117 18.61 -11.39 11.69
C GLN A 117 18.88 -10.44 10.53
N LYS A 118 17.97 -10.33 9.56
CA LYS A 118 18.10 -9.36 8.46
C LYS A 118 18.13 -7.91 8.97
N LYS A 119 17.31 -7.58 9.96
CA LYS A 119 17.29 -6.24 10.58
C LYS A 119 18.62 -5.93 11.28
N GLN A 120 19.21 -6.90 11.97
CA GLN A 120 20.54 -6.76 12.58
C GLN A 120 21.65 -6.60 11.54
N ALA A 121 21.62 -7.38 10.45
CA ALA A 121 22.59 -7.27 9.35
C ALA A 121 22.53 -5.91 8.64
N ILE A 122 21.33 -5.40 8.37
CA ILE A 122 21.13 -4.06 7.78
C ILE A 122 21.64 -2.97 8.74
N LYS A 123 21.39 -3.11 10.04
CA LYS A 123 21.90 -2.16 11.05
C LYS A 123 23.42 -2.14 11.09
N ALA A 124 24.06 -3.31 10.99
CA ALA A 124 25.52 -3.43 10.92
C ALA A 124 26.09 -2.80 9.64
N GLN A 125 25.48 -3.05 8.48
CA GLN A 125 25.88 -2.42 7.21
C GLN A 125 25.73 -0.89 7.23
N LYS A 126 24.63 -0.37 7.76
CA LYS A 126 24.43 1.09 7.90
C LYS A 126 25.48 1.71 8.83
N MET A 127 25.85 1.02 9.91
CA MET A 127 26.90 1.48 10.82
C MET A 127 28.27 1.52 10.12
N GLN A 128 28.61 0.49 9.34
CA GLN A 128 29.85 0.46 8.55
C GLN A 128 29.88 1.57 7.48
N LEU A 129 28.77 1.79 6.77
CA LEU A 129 28.66 2.84 5.76
C LEU A 129 28.80 4.25 6.38
N LYS A 130 28.19 4.46 7.56
CA LYS A 130 28.34 5.71 8.33
C LYS A 130 29.79 5.97 8.73
N GLN A 131 30.51 4.93 9.19
CA GLN A 131 31.93 5.04 9.51
C GLN A 131 32.80 5.32 8.27
N GLN A 132 32.50 4.70 7.13
CA GLN A 132 33.20 4.98 5.86
C GLN A 132 32.97 6.42 5.40
N LEU A 133 31.72 6.91 5.43
CA LEU A 133 31.38 8.30 5.09
C LEU A 133 32.11 9.30 6.00
N GLN A 134 32.15 9.04 7.32
CA GLN A 134 32.89 9.90 8.26
C GLN A 134 34.39 9.93 7.96
N ARG A 135 35.00 8.79 7.62
CA ARG A 135 36.42 8.73 7.21
C ARG A 135 36.67 9.53 5.93
N LEU A 136 35.78 9.40 4.95
CA LEU A 136 35.90 10.08 3.65
C LEU A 136 35.70 11.60 3.79
N GLN A 137 34.77 12.02 4.65
CA GLN A 137 34.60 13.43 5.02
C GLN A 137 35.82 14.00 5.77
N ALA A 138 36.40 13.24 6.70
CA ALA A 138 37.62 13.63 7.40
C ALA A 138 38.81 13.75 6.44
N GLN A 139 38.93 12.84 5.46
CA GLN A 139 39.95 12.89 4.42
C GLN A 139 39.80 14.13 3.52
N LYS A 140 38.59 14.40 3.00
CA LYS A 140 38.31 15.61 2.21
C LYS A 140 38.60 16.89 3.01
N LYS A 141 38.33 16.90 4.31
CA LYS A 141 38.64 18.05 5.18
C LYS A 141 40.15 18.25 5.34
N ARG A 142 40.92 17.17 5.48
CA ARG A 142 42.40 17.20 5.52
C ARG A 142 42.98 17.67 4.18
N GLU A 143 42.50 17.14 3.06
CA GLU A 143 42.92 17.58 1.72
C GLU A 143 42.65 19.07 1.49
N LYS A 144 41.47 19.55 1.90
CA LYS A 144 41.13 20.99 1.82
C LYS A 144 42.00 21.85 2.74
N GLN A 145 42.42 21.34 3.89
CA GLN A 145 43.37 22.03 4.77
C GLN A 145 44.76 22.09 4.13
N LEU A 146 45.24 20.98 3.59
CA LEU A 146 46.54 20.87 2.93
C LEU A 146 46.63 21.78 1.69
N ALA A 147 45.57 21.80 0.87
CA ALA A 147 45.47 22.70 -0.28
C ALA A 147 45.43 24.19 0.15
N LYS A 148 44.75 24.52 1.25
CA LYS A 148 44.77 25.88 1.81
C LYS A 148 46.15 26.28 2.34
N GLU A 149 46.90 25.34 2.88
CA GLU A 149 48.24 25.56 3.40
C GLU A 149 49.25 25.76 2.27
N GLN A 150 49.22 24.91 1.24
CA GLN A 150 49.99 25.08 0.01
C GLN A 150 49.71 26.42 -0.67
N LEU A 151 48.43 26.82 -0.78
CA LEU A 151 48.06 28.13 -1.34
C LEU A 151 48.57 29.30 -0.47
N ARG A 152 48.65 29.13 0.85
CA ARG A 152 49.23 30.13 1.75
C ARG A 152 50.74 30.24 1.59
N GLU A 153 51.44 29.12 1.42
CA GLU A 153 52.88 29.09 1.14
C GLU A 153 53.18 29.72 -0.22
N GLU A 154 52.47 29.33 -1.28
CA GLU A 154 52.63 29.91 -2.61
C GLU A 154 52.39 31.44 -2.60
N LYS A 155 51.38 31.91 -1.87
CA LYS A 155 51.14 33.35 -1.67
C LYS A 155 52.27 34.03 -0.89
N ARG A 156 52.87 33.36 0.10
CA ARG A 156 54.03 33.89 0.86
C ARG A 156 55.26 33.98 -0.06
N GLU A 157 55.53 32.96 -0.86
CA GLU A 157 56.62 32.94 -1.83
C GLU A 157 56.44 34.01 -2.90
N ARG A 158 55.25 34.13 -3.51
CA ARG A 158 54.95 35.22 -4.46
C ARG A 158 55.11 36.60 -3.83
N LYS A 159 54.75 36.77 -2.54
CA LYS A 159 54.93 38.04 -1.82
C LYS A 159 56.40 38.31 -1.53
N LEU A 160 57.21 37.28 -1.24
CA LEU A 160 58.66 37.40 -1.07
C LEU A 160 59.34 37.72 -2.41
N ALA A 161 58.97 37.05 -3.49
CA ALA A 161 59.45 37.32 -4.85
C ALA A 161 59.16 38.76 -5.27
N ARG A 162 57.90 39.24 -5.12
CA ARG A 162 57.54 40.64 -5.38
C ARG A 162 58.30 41.63 -4.50
N LYS A 163 58.62 41.27 -3.26
CA LYS A 163 59.45 42.11 -2.38
C LYS A 163 60.91 42.15 -2.84
N HIS A 164 61.45 41.04 -3.33
CA HIS A 164 62.79 40.98 -3.91
C HIS A 164 62.86 41.80 -5.20
N GLU A 165 61.92 41.58 -6.12
CA GLU A 165 61.77 42.33 -7.37
C GLU A 165 61.61 43.84 -7.10
N SER A 166 60.71 44.23 -6.18
CA SER A 166 60.57 45.64 -5.78
C SER A 166 61.83 46.22 -5.11
N LYS A 167 62.60 45.41 -4.39
CA LYS A 167 63.89 45.84 -3.82
C LYS A 167 64.94 46.02 -4.92
N GLU A 168 64.96 45.15 -5.92
CA GLU A 168 65.85 45.24 -7.08
C GLU A 168 65.49 46.44 -7.96
N GLU A 169 64.21 46.63 -8.28
CA GLU A 169 63.71 47.83 -8.95
C GLU A 169 64.03 49.10 -8.15
N LYS A 170 63.87 49.09 -6.82
CA LYS A 170 64.28 50.22 -5.97
C LYS A 170 65.79 50.44 -6.00
N ARG A 171 66.60 49.38 -6.00
CA ARG A 171 68.07 49.49 -6.11
C ARG A 171 68.48 50.04 -7.47
N ALA A 172 67.89 49.56 -8.55
CA ALA A 172 68.07 50.03 -9.92
C ALA A 172 67.58 51.48 -10.09
N ARG A 173 66.44 51.83 -9.49
CA ARG A 173 65.92 53.20 -9.48
C ARG A 173 66.79 54.11 -8.61
N ILE A 174 67.36 53.63 -7.51
CA ILE A 174 68.29 54.40 -6.68
C ILE A 174 69.63 54.58 -7.40
N SER A 175 70.15 53.58 -8.12
CA SER A 175 71.37 53.73 -8.92
C SER A 175 71.15 54.67 -10.10
N ALA A 176 70.03 54.55 -10.81
CA ALA A 176 69.60 55.48 -11.85
C ALA A 176 69.39 56.89 -11.31
N LEU A 177 68.70 57.05 -10.18
CA LEU A 177 68.54 58.34 -9.49
C LEU A 177 69.86 58.89 -8.95
N LYS A 178 70.83 58.05 -8.57
CA LYS A 178 72.18 58.50 -8.18
C LYS A 178 72.96 58.98 -9.40
N GLN A 179 72.88 58.31 -10.54
CA GLN A 179 73.46 58.75 -11.81
C GLN A 179 72.79 60.05 -12.30
N GLU A 180 71.47 60.13 -12.21
CA GLU A 180 70.69 61.31 -12.57
C GLU A 180 70.91 62.46 -11.59
N LYS A 181 71.00 62.20 -10.28
CA LYS A 181 71.36 63.21 -9.26
C LYS A 181 72.82 63.61 -9.33
N ALA A 182 73.73 62.77 -9.83
CA ALA A 182 75.11 63.17 -10.12
C ALA A 182 75.13 64.15 -11.30
N ARG A 183 74.46 63.81 -12.42
CA ARG A 183 74.22 64.74 -13.55
C ARG A 183 73.51 66.03 -13.12
N LYS A 184 72.49 65.93 -12.28
CA LYS A 184 71.73 67.07 -11.75
C LYS A 184 72.46 67.80 -10.61
N LYS A 185 73.43 67.21 -9.91
CA LYS A 185 74.32 67.90 -8.94
C LYS A 185 75.39 68.71 -9.67
N GLU A 186 75.88 68.22 -10.81
CA GLU A 186 76.69 69.01 -11.75
C GLU A 186 75.88 70.21 -12.25
N GLN A 187 74.63 70.02 -12.68
CA GLN A 187 73.76 71.13 -13.11
C GLN A 187 73.28 72.04 -11.96
N LYS A 188 73.00 71.51 -10.76
CA LYS A 188 72.51 72.30 -9.60
C LYS A 188 73.62 72.83 -8.68
N ARG A 189 74.90 72.56 -8.96
CA ARG A 189 76.01 73.34 -8.39
C ARG A 189 76.04 74.78 -8.93
N GLN A 190 75.33 75.04 -10.03
CA GLN A 190 75.17 76.38 -10.59
C GLN A 190 73.96 77.14 -10.03
N LEU A 191 73.04 76.49 -9.31
CA LEU A 191 71.78 77.11 -8.89
C LEU A 191 71.35 76.54 -7.53
N ARG A 192 71.76 77.20 -6.44
CA ARG A 192 71.24 76.90 -5.10
C ARG A 192 70.78 78.15 -4.36
N GLY A 193 69.49 78.14 -4.01
CA GLY A 193 68.87 78.92 -2.95
C GLY A 193 67.78 78.06 -2.27
N ASN A 194 67.67 78.19 -0.95
CA ASN A 194 67.16 77.23 0.03
C ASN A 194 65.78 77.63 0.58
N ARG A 195 64.93 76.68 1.03
CA ARG A 195 64.18 76.68 2.31
C ARG A 195 63.13 75.54 2.42
N LYS A 196 62.95 75.02 3.64
CA LYS A 196 62.06 73.92 4.07
C LYS A 196 60.80 74.47 4.76
N SER A 197 59.67 73.77 4.68
CA SER A 197 58.56 73.84 5.66
C SER A 197 58.06 72.42 6.03
N ILE A 198 57.51 72.30 7.24
CA ILE A 198 57.12 71.05 7.93
C ILE A 198 55.78 70.52 7.38
N ALA A 199 55.67 69.21 7.24
CA ALA A 199 54.86 68.56 6.21
C ALA A 199 53.41 68.17 6.64
N PRO A 200 52.37 68.49 5.84
CA PRO A 200 50.93 68.24 6.07
C PRO A 200 50.44 66.77 6.21
N TRP A 201 51.32 65.77 6.23
CA TRP A 201 50.92 64.36 6.12
C TRP A 201 50.52 63.73 7.46
N LEU A 202 51.00 64.27 8.58
CA LEU A 202 50.72 63.71 9.91
C LEU A 202 49.26 63.94 10.34
N THR A 203 48.70 65.09 9.99
CA THR A 203 47.29 65.43 10.25
C THR A 203 46.34 64.57 9.41
N ALA A 204 46.70 64.29 8.15
CA ALA A 204 45.93 63.43 7.27
C ALA A 204 45.86 61.97 7.74
N VAL A 205 46.93 61.45 8.36
CA VAL A 205 46.94 60.06 8.87
C VAL A 205 46.08 59.92 10.13
N ILE A 206 46.09 60.92 11.01
CA ILE A 206 45.28 60.90 12.22
C ILE A 206 43.79 61.03 11.88
N SER A 207 43.41 61.91 10.95
CA SER A 207 42.00 62.05 10.55
C SER A 207 41.45 60.81 9.84
N LEU A 208 42.28 60.11 9.07
CA LEU A 208 41.88 58.88 8.41
C LEU A 208 41.70 57.73 9.41
N GLY A 209 42.57 57.64 10.42
CA GLY A 209 42.47 56.64 11.49
C GLY A 209 41.19 56.78 12.32
N THR A 210 40.82 58.02 12.69
CA THR A 210 39.59 58.28 13.43
C THR A 210 38.34 58.01 12.58
N ALA A 211 38.34 58.40 11.30
CA ALA A 211 37.24 58.10 10.39
C ALA A 211 37.01 56.58 10.21
N CYS A 212 38.08 55.79 10.08
CA CYS A 212 37.97 54.33 10.00
C CYS A 212 37.40 53.69 11.28
N LEU A 213 37.78 54.20 12.46
CA LEU A 213 37.25 53.70 13.73
C LEU A 213 35.76 54.02 13.90
N VAL A 214 35.33 55.23 13.54
CA VAL A 214 33.90 55.60 13.55
C VAL A 214 33.10 54.71 12.59
N LEU A 215 33.59 54.50 11.37
CA LEU A 215 32.93 53.61 10.39
C LEU A 215 32.87 52.15 10.86
N ALA A 216 33.94 51.64 11.47
CA ALA A 216 33.96 50.29 12.05
C ALA A 216 32.96 50.15 13.21
N SER A 217 32.82 51.18 14.03
CA SER A 217 31.92 51.21 15.18
C SER A 217 30.45 51.22 14.74
N VAL A 218 30.11 52.08 13.77
CA VAL A 218 28.77 52.15 13.16
C VAL A 218 28.40 50.84 12.47
N LEU A 219 29.33 50.24 11.71
CA LEU A 219 29.11 48.94 11.07
C LEU A 219 28.88 47.82 12.09
N THR A 220 29.59 47.86 13.22
CA THR A 220 29.43 46.87 14.30
C THR A 220 28.07 47.01 14.98
N VAL A 221 27.62 48.24 15.26
CA VAL A 221 26.29 48.50 15.84
C VAL A 221 25.17 48.08 14.89
N TYR A 222 25.30 48.39 13.60
CA TYR A 222 24.32 47.98 12.58
C TYR A 222 24.23 46.44 12.45
N MET A 223 25.38 45.75 12.37
CA MET A 223 25.41 44.28 12.32
C MET A 223 24.92 43.60 13.61
N MET A 224 25.11 44.22 14.77
CA MET A 224 24.59 43.69 16.04
C MET A 224 23.09 43.93 16.17
N GLY A 225 22.61 45.12 15.80
CA GLY A 225 21.18 45.49 15.79
C GLY A 225 20.36 44.50 14.99
N ASP A 226 20.71 44.28 13.72
CA ASP A 226 20.01 43.33 12.84
C ASP A 226 19.94 41.92 13.44
N ARG A 227 21.00 41.44 14.09
CA ARG A 227 21.01 40.09 14.68
C ARG A 227 20.09 39.96 15.90
N THR A 228 19.95 41.01 16.72
CA THR A 228 19.02 41.01 17.86
C THR A 228 17.56 41.17 17.43
N TYR A 229 17.28 42.03 16.44
CA TYR A 229 15.92 42.20 15.89
C TYR A 229 15.46 40.93 15.16
N MET A 230 16.30 40.32 14.32
CA MET A 230 15.96 39.08 13.59
C MET A 230 15.73 37.88 14.53
N LYS A 231 16.47 37.78 15.63
CA LYS A 231 16.25 36.73 16.65
C LYS A 231 14.96 36.91 17.43
N SER A 232 14.53 38.15 17.67
CA SER A 232 13.25 38.42 18.33
C SER A 232 12.06 38.08 17.44
N GLU A 233 12.19 38.30 16.13
CA GLU A 233 11.15 37.97 15.15
C GLU A 233 11.01 36.45 14.96
N ALA A 234 12.13 35.73 14.88
CA ALA A 234 12.14 34.27 14.77
C ALA A 234 11.49 33.61 16.00
N ASP A 235 11.82 34.05 17.22
CA ASP A 235 11.21 33.51 18.45
C ASP A 235 9.70 33.78 18.50
N TYR A 236 9.24 34.95 18.04
CA TYR A 236 7.81 35.26 17.92
C TYR A 236 7.10 34.31 16.94
N GLN A 237 7.68 34.08 15.75
CA GLN A 237 7.13 33.14 14.78
C GLN A 237 7.10 31.71 15.31
N TYR A 238 8.15 31.27 16.00
CA TYR A 238 8.15 29.95 16.63
C TYR A 238 7.08 29.84 17.72
N ARG A 239 6.88 30.89 18.52
CA ARG A 239 5.84 30.93 19.56
C ARG A 239 4.45 30.83 18.95
N GLN A 240 4.20 31.56 17.87
CA GLN A 240 2.93 31.47 17.14
C GLN A 240 2.72 30.05 16.59
N ASN A 241 3.69 29.52 15.82
CA ASN A 241 3.59 28.18 15.23
C ASN A 241 3.41 27.08 16.30
N PHE A 242 4.04 27.24 17.46
CA PHE A 242 3.88 26.31 18.57
C PHE A 242 2.51 26.41 19.23
N SER A 243 1.98 27.63 19.44
CA SER A 243 0.62 27.83 19.95
C SER A 243 -0.41 27.25 18.98
N ASP A 244 -0.26 27.50 17.69
CA ASP A 244 -1.14 26.95 16.65
C ASP A 244 -1.10 25.41 16.67
N LEU A 245 0.08 24.80 16.81
CA LEU A 245 0.21 23.35 16.98
C LEU A 245 -0.56 22.83 18.21
N VAL A 246 -0.45 23.50 19.36
CA VAL A 246 -1.18 23.13 20.59
C VAL A 246 -2.69 23.19 20.33
N ASP A 247 -3.17 24.27 19.72
CA ASP A 247 -4.59 24.49 19.44
C ASP A 247 -5.14 23.46 18.44
N TYR A 248 -4.38 23.13 17.39
CA TYR A 248 -4.78 22.11 16.42
C TYR A 248 -4.85 20.72 17.06
N VAL A 249 -3.87 20.36 17.90
CA VAL A 249 -3.89 19.09 18.64
C VAL A 249 -5.04 19.03 19.64
N ASP A 250 -5.39 20.14 20.28
CA ASP A 250 -6.54 20.24 21.17
C ASP A 250 -7.86 20.07 20.42
N ASN A 251 -8.03 20.76 19.30
CA ASN A 251 -9.22 20.62 18.44
C ASN A 251 -9.39 19.19 17.93
N ILE A 252 -8.29 18.52 17.58
CA ILE A 252 -8.30 17.10 17.22
C ILE A 252 -8.80 16.25 18.40
N ASP A 253 -8.32 16.49 19.62
CA ASP A 253 -8.75 15.76 20.81
C ASP A 253 -10.26 15.92 21.08
N VAL A 254 -10.75 17.15 20.95
CA VAL A 254 -12.17 17.50 21.09
C VAL A 254 -13.00 16.78 20.02
N ASN A 255 -12.58 16.84 18.76
CA ASN A 255 -13.33 16.25 17.66
C ASN A 255 -13.30 14.72 17.71
N LEU A 256 -12.18 14.10 18.10
CA LEU A 256 -12.13 12.66 18.36
C LEU A 256 -13.11 12.26 19.48
N SER A 257 -13.21 13.07 20.54
CA SER A 257 -14.20 12.83 21.62
C SER A 257 -15.63 12.84 21.08
N LYS A 258 -15.96 13.84 20.25
CA LYS A 258 -17.29 13.98 19.65
C LYS A 258 -17.61 12.83 18.70
N VAL A 259 -16.63 12.36 17.92
CA VAL A 259 -16.80 11.20 17.02
C VAL A 259 -17.17 9.95 17.80
N LEU A 260 -16.49 9.67 18.92
CA LEU A 260 -16.70 8.46 19.71
C LEU A 260 -18.10 8.37 20.34
N VAL A 261 -18.75 9.51 20.58
CA VAL A 261 -20.11 9.55 21.15
C VAL A 261 -21.19 9.83 20.11
N SER A 262 -20.82 10.28 18.91
CA SER A 262 -21.77 10.60 17.85
C SER A 262 -22.32 9.34 17.21
N SER A 263 -23.64 9.29 17.05
CA SER A 263 -24.36 8.25 16.29
C SER A 263 -24.79 8.71 14.89
N ASP A 264 -24.70 10.00 14.59
CA ASP A 264 -25.10 10.57 13.30
C ASP A 264 -23.95 10.54 12.29
N LYS A 265 -24.17 9.91 11.14
CA LYS A 265 -23.15 9.74 10.10
C LYS A 265 -22.69 11.06 9.50
N ARG A 266 -23.57 12.08 9.37
CA ARG A 266 -23.19 13.38 8.79
C ARG A 266 -22.32 14.17 9.76
N GLU A 267 -22.66 14.13 11.04
CA GLU A 267 -21.82 14.74 12.07
C GLU A 267 -20.46 14.03 12.16
N GLN A 268 -20.43 12.69 12.11
CA GLN A 268 -19.17 11.95 12.04
C GLN A 268 -18.34 12.33 10.81
N GLN A 269 -18.94 12.46 9.62
CA GLN A 269 -18.26 12.94 8.42
C GLN A 269 -17.61 14.31 8.69
N LYS A 270 -18.40 15.28 9.15
CA LYS A 270 -17.90 16.64 9.44
C LYS A 270 -16.71 16.60 10.39
N LEU A 271 -16.84 15.87 11.51
CA LEU A 271 -15.79 15.78 12.53
C LEU A 271 -14.51 15.11 11.99
N PHE A 272 -14.61 14.04 11.21
CA PHE A 272 -13.43 13.42 10.59
C PHE A 272 -12.78 14.31 9.53
N GLY A 273 -13.56 15.10 8.78
CA GLY A 273 -13.04 16.11 7.88
C GLY A 273 -12.26 17.19 8.63
N GLU A 274 -12.81 17.65 9.77
CA GLU A 274 -12.12 18.60 10.65
C GLU A 274 -10.84 17.99 11.24
N ILE A 275 -10.86 16.76 11.76
CA ILE A 275 -9.66 16.09 12.28
C ILE A 275 -8.59 15.98 11.19
N SER A 276 -8.96 15.62 9.96
CA SER A 276 -8.02 15.53 8.84
C SER A 276 -7.37 16.88 8.53
N SER A 277 -8.17 17.95 8.46
CA SER A 277 -7.69 19.32 8.23
C SER A 277 -6.79 19.81 9.36
N GLN A 278 -7.22 19.64 10.61
CA GLN A 278 -6.45 20.04 11.80
C GLN A 278 -5.14 19.25 11.90
N SER A 279 -5.12 17.98 11.49
CA SER A 279 -3.90 17.17 11.47
C SER A 279 -2.89 17.72 10.46
N LEU A 280 -3.33 18.12 9.28
CA LEU A 280 -2.45 18.77 8.28
C LEU A 280 -1.86 20.09 8.82
N LEU A 281 -2.68 20.90 9.49
CA LEU A 281 -2.23 22.16 10.07
C LEU A 281 -1.28 21.95 11.26
N ALA A 282 -1.55 20.95 12.11
CA ALA A 282 -0.67 20.53 13.19
C ALA A 282 0.69 20.06 12.65
N GLU A 283 0.69 19.30 11.55
CA GLU A 283 1.92 18.83 10.92
C GLU A 283 2.79 20.00 10.44
N HIS A 284 2.18 21.00 9.78
CA HIS A 284 2.85 22.22 9.37
C HIS A 284 3.41 23.02 10.58
N GLY A 285 2.62 23.17 11.65
CA GLY A 285 3.07 23.82 12.88
C GLY A 285 4.29 23.11 13.49
N LEU A 286 4.29 21.78 13.53
CA LEU A 286 5.39 20.96 14.00
C LEU A 286 6.65 21.06 13.10
N GLN A 287 6.47 21.09 11.78
CA GLN A 287 7.57 21.23 10.83
C GLN A 287 8.32 22.56 11.02
N ASN A 288 7.61 23.62 11.39
CA ASN A 288 8.17 24.96 11.60
C ASN A 288 8.84 25.16 12.97
N LEU A 289 8.82 24.18 13.87
CA LEU A 289 9.59 24.26 15.11
C LEU A 289 11.09 24.06 14.86
N PRO A 290 11.97 24.77 15.62
CA PRO A 290 13.43 24.70 15.47
C PRO A 290 14.01 23.42 16.11
N ILE A 291 13.52 22.26 15.68
CA ILE A 291 13.87 20.92 16.16
C ILE A 291 14.40 20.11 14.98
N ASP A 292 15.48 19.38 15.21
CA ASP A 292 16.00 18.41 14.25
C ASP A 292 14.93 17.38 13.85
N TYR A 293 14.86 17.06 12.56
CA TYR A 293 13.88 16.14 12.00
C TYR A 293 13.84 14.78 12.71
N GLU A 294 15.00 14.23 13.08
CA GLU A 294 15.10 12.94 13.78
C GLU A 294 14.37 12.93 15.13
N ASN A 295 14.24 14.08 15.80
CA ASN A 295 13.59 14.19 17.11
C ASN A 295 12.08 14.47 17.02
N LYS A 296 11.54 14.72 15.83
CA LYS A 296 10.10 14.96 15.60
C LYS A 296 9.48 14.00 14.59
N TYR A 297 10.25 13.02 14.10
CA TYR A 297 9.86 12.15 13.01
C TYR A 297 8.61 11.33 13.34
N ASN A 298 8.60 10.61 14.46
CA ASN A 298 7.46 9.78 14.80
C ASN A 298 6.24 10.63 15.21
N THR A 299 6.44 11.80 15.83
CA THR A 299 5.33 12.72 16.12
C THR A 299 4.66 13.21 14.83
N ALA A 300 5.45 13.66 13.85
CA ALA A 300 4.93 14.07 12.54
C ALA A 300 4.24 12.91 11.83
N LYS A 301 4.82 11.70 11.91
CA LYS A 301 4.22 10.49 11.36
C LYS A 301 2.87 10.16 12.01
N PHE A 302 2.76 10.25 13.33
CA PHE A 302 1.52 10.01 14.05
C PHE A 302 0.42 11.00 13.65
N ILE A 303 0.75 12.30 13.59
CA ILE A 303 -0.18 13.35 13.15
C ILE A 303 -0.67 13.06 11.72
N ASN A 304 0.24 12.72 10.80
CA ASN A 304 -0.12 12.34 9.43
C ASN A 304 -1.03 11.11 9.38
N GLN A 305 -0.70 10.05 10.13
CA GLN A 305 -1.51 8.83 10.18
C GLN A 305 -2.92 9.09 10.70
N MET A 306 -3.06 9.94 11.72
CA MET A 306 -4.35 10.34 12.27
C MET A 306 -5.17 11.14 11.25
N GLY A 307 -4.53 12.07 10.53
CA GLY A 307 -5.17 12.85 9.48
C GLY A 307 -5.63 12.00 8.29
N ASP A 308 -4.79 11.07 7.85
CA ASP A 308 -5.07 10.10 6.78
C ASP A 308 -6.20 9.15 7.15
N TYR A 309 -6.18 8.61 8.37
CA TYR A 309 -7.19 7.68 8.85
C TYR A 309 -8.54 8.38 9.06
N SER A 310 -8.54 9.63 9.49
CA SER A 310 -9.77 10.44 9.57
C SER A 310 -10.32 10.72 8.18
N LYS A 311 -9.48 11.07 7.20
CA LYS A 311 -9.88 11.23 5.80
C LYS A 311 -10.50 9.96 5.22
N TYR A 312 -9.92 8.80 5.54
CA TYR A 312 -10.47 7.50 5.17
C TYR A 312 -11.86 7.25 5.72
N LEU A 313 -12.06 7.44 7.02
CA LEU A 313 -13.35 7.21 7.66
C LEU A 313 -14.40 8.22 7.16
N ASN A 314 -14.01 9.46 6.94
CA ASN A 314 -14.84 10.47 6.28
C ASN A 314 -15.31 9.98 4.89
N ASN A 315 -14.39 9.54 4.03
CA ASN A 315 -14.71 9.04 2.69
C ASN A 315 -15.60 7.79 2.73
N ARG A 316 -15.36 6.86 3.66
CA ARG A 316 -16.23 5.69 3.85
C ARG A 316 -17.65 6.09 4.20
N LEU A 317 -17.81 7.05 5.10
CA LEU A 317 -19.12 7.55 5.49
C LEU A 317 -19.80 8.28 4.32
N ILE A 318 -19.06 9.04 3.52
CA ILE A 318 -19.56 9.68 2.29
C ILE A 318 -20.07 8.62 1.32
N ASP A 319 -19.35 7.51 1.19
CA ASP A 319 -19.73 6.34 0.41
C ASP A 319 -20.95 5.56 0.97
N GLY A 320 -21.51 6.01 2.10
CA GLY A 320 -22.70 5.42 2.73
C GLY A 320 -22.41 4.26 3.69
N TYR A 321 -21.17 3.80 3.78
CA TYR A 321 -20.76 2.76 4.72
C TYR A 321 -20.86 3.25 6.17
N SER A 322 -20.91 2.32 7.12
CA SER A 322 -20.70 2.60 8.53
C SER A 322 -19.24 2.36 8.92
N ILE A 323 -18.82 3.00 10.00
CA ILE A 323 -17.56 2.68 10.69
C ILE A 323 -17.75 1.32 11.38
N SER A 324 -16.82 0.40 11.15
CA SER A 324 -16.81 -0.91 11.82
C SER A 324 -16.33 -0.79 13.27
N GLU A 325 -16.61 -1.81 14.09
CA GLU A 325 -16.16 -1.86 15.49
C GLU A 325 -14.63 -1.74 15.61
N GLN A 326 -13.89 -2.48 14.77
CA GLN A 326 -12.44 -2.37 14.70
C GLN A 326 -11.97 -0.97 14.26
N GLU A 327 -12.69 -0.32 13.34
CA GLU A 327 -12.35 1.02 12.93
C GLU A 327 -12.60 2.05 14.03
N PHE A 328 -13.61 1.83 14.88
CA PHE A 328 -13.88 2.60 16.09
C PHE A 328 -12.80 2.41 17.16
N GLU A 329 -12.37 1.17 17.44
CA GLU A 329 -11.26 0.87 18.37
C GLU A 329 -9.96 1.60 17.96
N ASN A 330 -9.72 1.70 16.65
CA ASN A 330 -8.60 2.49 16.13
C ASN A 330 -8.75 3.99 16.43
N VAL A 331 -9.97 4.56 16.33
CA VAL A 331 -10.23 5.97 16.69
C VAL A 331 -10.04 6.20 18.18
N GLU A 332 -10.47 5.27 19.04
CA GLU A 332 -10.20 5.33 20.48
C GLU A 332 -8.70 5.34 20.76
N THR A 333 -7.96 4.44 20.11
CA THR A 333 -6.50 4.39 20.22
C THR A 333 -5.85 5.71 19.78
N LEU A 334 -6.29 6.29 18.65
CA LEU A 334 -5.81 7.59 18.19
C LEU A 334 -6.10 8.69 19.21
N LYS A 335 -7.27 8.68 19.84
CA LYS A 335 -7.63 9.64 20.88
C LYS A 335 -6.74 9.53 22.12
N GLU A 336 -6.53 8.32 22.63
CA GLU A 336 -5.65 8.09 23.79
C GLU A 336 -4.23 8.61 23.53
N ARG A 337 -3.71 8.40 22.32
CA ARG A 337 -2.38 8.89 21.94
C ARG A 337 -2.34 10.39 21.71
N ASN A 338 -3.39 10.96 21.12
CA ASN A 338 -3.50 12.40 20.97
C ASN A 338 -3.56 13.11 22.32
N ALA A 339 -4.19 12.49 23.34
CA ALA A 339 -4.19 13.02 24.70
C ALA A 339 -2.78 13.07 25.32
N ILE A 340 -1.93 12.07 25.06
CA ILE A 340 -0.52 12.09 25.49
C ILE A 340 0.25 13.22 24.79
N LEU A 341 0.11 13.32 23.45
CA LEU A 341 0.72 14.39 22.66
C LEU A 341 0.30 15.78 23.18
N LYS A 342 -1.00 15.98 23.36
CA LYS A 342 -1.60 17.20 23.93
C LYS A 342 -1.00 17.54 25.29
N SER A 343 -0.93 16.57 26.21
CA SER A 343 -0.38 16.78 27.55
C SER A 343 1.08 17.24 27.51
N ASN A 344 1.89 16.64 26.63
CA ASN A 344 3.29 17.02 26.46
C ASN A 344 3.41 18.42 25.86
N LEU A 345 2.63 18.74 24.82
CA LEU A 345 2.64 20.07 24.22
C LEU A 345 2.17 21.15 25.20
N ILE A 346 1.16 20.89 26.04
CA ILE A 346 0.73 21.80 27.11
C ILE A 346 1.85 22.03 28.13
N SER A 347 2.58 20.97 28.51
CA SER A 347 3.71 21.08 29.44
C SER A 347 4.81 21.97 28.88
N LEU A 348 5.11 21.84 27.59
CA LEU A 348 6.07 22.70 26.91
C LEU A 348 5.56 24.14 26.72
N ASN A 349 4.26 24.31 26.45
CA ASN A 349 3.62 25.64 26.36
C ASN A 349 3.72 26.40 27.68
N LYS A 350 3.62 25.68 28.81
CA LYS A 350 3.79 26.26 30.13
C LYS A 350 5.18 26.87 30.31
N GLU A 351 6.24 26.15 29.94
CA GLU A 351 7.62 26.68 30.01
C GLU A 351 7.79 27.94 29.14
N ILE A 352 7.19 27.96 27.96
CA ILE A 352 7.22 29.12 27.04
C ILE A 352 6.49 30.33 27.65
N ASN A 353 5.36 30.10 28.30
CA ASN A 353 4.57 31.13 29.00
C ASN A 353 5.27 31.64 30.26
N ASP A 354 6.02 30.77 30.95
CA ASP A 354 6.84 31.12 32.12
C ASP A 354 8.13 31.88 31.75
N GLY A 355 8.32 32.19 30.46
CA GLY A 355 9.34 33.10 29.95
C GLY A 355 10.49 32.43 29.19
N ALA A 356 10.46 31.11 28.99
CA ALA A 356 11.47 30.43 28.18
C ALA A 356 11.35 30.82 26.71
N LYS A 357 12.48 31.06 26.04
CA LYS A 357 12.51 31.21 24.58
C LYS A 357 12.44 29.83 23.93
N ILE A 358 11.75 29.72 22.81
CA ILE A 358 11.63 28.44 22.12
C ILE A 358 12.99 27.96 21.62
N GLU A 359 13.84 28.88 21.14
CA GLU A 359 15.21 28.54 20.73
C GLU A 359 16.01 27.89 21.88
N ASP A 360 15.84 28.36 23.12
CA ASP A 360 16.54 27.82 24.28
C ASP A 360 16.06 26.40 24.63
N LEU A 361 14.75 26.15 24.50
CA LEU A 361 14.12 24.84 24.73
C LEU A 361 14.59 23.76 23.73
N PHE A 362 15.14 24.17 22.59
CA PHE A 362 15.63 23.28 21.53
C PHE A 362 17.12 23.44 21.19
N SER A 363 17.85 24.26 21.95
CA SER A 363 19.23 24.66 21.67
C SER A 363 20.28 23.54 21.77
N SER A 364 19.98 22.47 22.50
CA SER A 364 20.90 21.36 22.75
C SER A 364 20.16 20.04 22.96
N SER A 365 20.88 18.92 22.82
CA SER A 365 20.33 17.58 23.10
C SER A 365 19.82 17.41 24.54
N ASP A 366 20.28 18.25 25.47
CA ASP A 366 19.90 18.23 26.87
C ASP A 366 18.74 19.18 27.23
N ALA A 367 18.33 20.03 26.28
CA ALA A 367 17.27 20.99 26.49
C ALA A 367 15.92 20.30 26.74
N PHE A 368 15.06 20.93 27.56
CA PHE A 368 13.78 20.36 27.99
C PHE A 368 12.90 19.94 26.81
N GLY A 369 12.77 20.81 25.80
CA GLY A 369 11.98 20.53 24.61
C GLY A 369 12.51 19.33 23.82
N VAL A 370 13.84 19.21 23.66
CA VAL A 370 14.44 18.04 22.98
C VAL A 370 14.22 16.76 23.75
N LYS A 371 14.36 16.78 25.08
CA LYS A 371 14.11 15.60 25.94
C LYS A 371 12.66 15.14 25.88
N LEU A 372 11.72 16.08 25.93
CA LEU A 372 10.29 15.77 25.83
C LEU A 372 9.94 15.15 24.48
N PHE A 373 10.44 15.73 23.38
CA PHE A 373 10.25 15.17 22.04
C PHE A 373 10.95 13.82 21.86
N ALA A 374 12.14 13.63 22.44
CA ALA A 374 12.82 12.33 22.44
C ALA A 374 12.06 11.27 23.25
N GLU A 375 11.43 11.64 24.36
CA GLU A 375 10.55 10.75 25.12
C GLU A 375 9.31 10.36 24.29
N MET A 376 8.69 11.32 23.62
CA MET A 376 7.60 11.08 22.67
C MET A 376 8.04 10.16 21.52
N GLU A 377 9.23 10.39 20.96
CA GLU A 377 9.82 9.60 19.88
C GLU A 377 10.10 8.15 20.31
N ASN A 378 10.44 7.92 21.59
CA ASN A 378 10.65 6.59 22.14
C ASN A 378 9.32 5.87 22.45
N GLN A 379 8.31 6.61 22.92
CA GLN A 379 6.96 6.09 23.14
C GLN A 379 6.25 5.75 21.81
N ALA A 380 6.73 6.31 20.70
CA ALA A 380 6.20 6.07 19.37
C ALA A 380 6.53 4.70 18.73
N VAL A 381 7.46 3.94 19.31
CA VAL A 381 7.81 2.60 18.82
C VAL A 381 6.61 1.63 18.92
N ASP A 382 5.65 1.94 19.80
CA ASP A 382 4.43 1.17 20.03
C ASP A 382 3.19 1.76 19.30
N TYR A 383 3.37 2.71 18.37
CA TYR A 383 2.26 3.13 17.54
C TYR A 383 1.74 1.95 16.71
N PRO A 384 0.42 1.66 16.76
CA PRO A 384 -0.14 0.66 15.88
C PRO A 384 0.24 1.03 14.46
N GLN A 385 0.85 0.10 13.73
CA GLN A 385 0.78 0.21 12.28
C GLN A 385 -0.69 0.01 11.93
N LEU A 386 -1.45 1.11 11.88
CA LEU A 386 -2.79 1.12 11.35
C LEU A 386 -2.71 0.43 9.99
N ILE A 387 -3.30 -0.76 9.90
CA ILE A 387 -3.40 -1.52 8.66
C ILE A 387 -4.49 -0.83 7.84
N TYR A 388 -4.16 0.37 7.37
CA TYR A 388 -4.98 1.18 6.51
C TYR A 388 -4.12 1.65 5.34
N ASP A 389 -4.75 1.85 4.19
CA ASP A 389 -4.15 1.97 2.88
C ASP A 389 -3.83 3.45 2.53
N GLY A 390 -3.71 4.32 3.53
CA GLY A 390 -3.44 5.74 3.32
C GLY A 390 -2.10 6.01 2.60
N PRO A 391 -1.94 7.15 1.90
CA PRO A 391 -0.71 7.51 1.19
C PRO A 391 0.54 7.52 2.08
N PHE A 392 0.37 7.63 3.41
CA PHE A 392 1.45 7.57 4.40
C PHE A 392 1.48 6.28 5.24
N SER A 393 0.76 5.22 4.84
CA SER A 393 0.89 3.94 5.54
C SER A 393 2.18 3.23 5.14
N ASP A 394 3.06 2.99 6.12
CA ASP A 394 4.27 2.16 5.99
C ASP A 394 3.99 0.74 5.47
N GLY A 395 2.73 0.35 5.36
CA GLY A 395 2.28 -0.93 4.81
C GLY A 395 2.36 -1.05 3.29
N LEU A 396 2.49 0.05 2.55
CA LEU A 396 2.28 0.02 1.09
C LEU A 396 3.52 -0.14 0.20
N THR A 397 4.72 -0.19 0.76
CA THR A 397 5.93 -0.49 -0.03
C THR A 397 5.98 -1.92 -0.60
N ASN A 398 4.99 -2.77 -0.31
CA ASN A 398 4.89 -4.16 -0.76
C ASN A 398 3.53 -4.49 -1.40
N ARG A 399 3.00 -3.64 -2.28
CA ARG A 399 1.89 -4.08 -3.13
C ARG A 399 2.30 -5.28 -3.96
N GLU A 400 1.48 -6.32 -3.92
CA GLU A 400 1.65 -7.49 -4.76
C GLU A 400 1.54 -7.08 -6.24
N VAL A 401 2.56 -7.42 -7.03
CA VAL A 401 2.56 -7.24 -8.49
C VAL A 401 1.75 -8.38 -9.12
N LYS A 402 0.50 -8.09 -9.49
CA LYS A 402 -0.47 -9.10 -9.94
C LYS A 402 -0.24 -9.56 -11.39
N GLY A 403 0.14 -8.64 -12.26
CA GLY A 403 0.25 -8.85 -13.71
C GLY A 403 1.51 -9.57 -14.17
N LEU A 404 2.47 -9.81 -13.26
CA LEU A 404 3.68 -10.59 -13.56
C LEU A 404 3.50 -12.04 -13.15
N THR A 405 3.23 -12.90 -14.13
CA THR A 405 3.09 -14.36 -13.98
C THR A 405 4.14 -15.10 -14.79
N GLY A 406 4.27 -16.42 -14.59
CA GLY A 406 5.25 -17.26 -15.27
C GLY A 406 6.55 -17.46 -14.50
N LYS A 407 7.51 -18.15 -15.14
CA LYS A 407 8.81 -18.50 -14.56
C LYS A 407 9.74 -17.28 -14.54
N GLU A 408 10.72 -17.31 -13.65
CA GLU A 408 11.84 -16.37 -13.71
C GLU A 408 12.69 -16.64 -14.96
N ILE A 409 13.12 -15.57 -15.61
CA ILE A 409 13.97 -15.61 -16.80
C ILE A 409 15.42 -15.31 -16.44
N THR A 410 16.34 -15.71 -17.31
CA THR A 410 17.78 -15.41 -17.19
C THR A 410 18.13 -14.12 -17.92
N GLU A 411 19.32 -13.58 -17.67
CA GLU A 411 19.86 -12.42 -18.42
C GLU A 411 19.86 -12.66 -19.93
N LYS A 412 20.26 -13.86 -20.37
CA LYS A 412 20.24 -14.26 -21.78
C LYS A 412 18.83 -14.21 -22.37
N THR A 413 17.84 -14.71 -21.63
CA THR A 413 16.43 -14.65 -22.05
C THR A 413 15.92 -13.20 -22.07
N ALA A 414 16.39 -12.34 -21.17
CA ALA A 414 16.05 -10.92 -21.18
C ALA A 414 16.60 -10.23 -22.44
N GLU A 415 17.84 -10.55 -22.83
CA GLU A 415 18.45 -10.09 -24.08
C GLU A 415 17.68 -10.57 -25.32
N GLU A 416 17.26 -11.84 -25.36
CA GLU A 416 16.43 -12.40 -26.44
C GLU A 416 15.06 -11.71 -26.54
N ASN A 417 14.41 -11.45 -25.39
CA ASN A 417 13.16 -10.71 -25.35
C ASN A 417 13.34 -9.26 -25.83
N PHE A 418 14.43 -8.59 -25.42
CA PHE A 418 14.78 -7.25 -25.90
C PHE A 418 14.95 -7.22 -27.43
N LYS A 419 15.70 -8.18 -28.01
CA LYS A 419 15.83 -8.33 -29.46
C LYS A 419 14.49 -8.50 -30.16
N LYS A 420 13.59 -9.28 -29.58
CA LYS A 420 12.24 -9.50 -30.13
C LYS A 420 11.41 -8.22 -30.11
N TYR A 421 11.41 -7.49 -29.00
CA TYR A 421 10.63 -6.26 -28.83
C TYR A 421 11.09 -5.13 -29.73
N PHE A 422 12.40 -5.03 -29.99
CA PHE A 422 13.01 -3.95 -30.75
C PHE A 422 13.57 -4.40 -32.11
N LYS A 423 13.02 -5.48 -32.69
CA LYS A 423 13.48 -6.04 -33.97
C LYS A 423 13.49 -5.01 -35.12
N ASP A 424 12.56 -4.06 -35.09
CA ASP A 424 12.38 -3.03 -36.13
C ASP A 424 13.18 -1.74 -35.83
N TYR A 425 13.99 -1.73 -34.77
CA TYR A 425 14.77 -0.56 -34.33
C TYR A 425 16.21 -0.58 -34.87
N SER A 426 16.56 -1.57 -35.71
CA SER A 426 17.88 -1.69 -36.35
C SER A 426 19.04 -1.64 -35.35
N LEU A 427 18.93 -2.41 -34.27
CA LEU A 427 19.93 -2.46 -33.20
C LEU A 427 21.18 -3.22 -33.64
N ASN A 428 22.37 -2.65 -33.39
CA ASN A 428 23.67 -3.26 -33.71
C ASN A 428 24.46 -3.71 -32.46
N MET A 429 24.08 -3.21 -31.28
CA MET A 429 24.68 -3.54 -29.99
C MET A 429 23.56 -3.76 -28.98
N ILE A 430 23.70 -4.79 -28.14
CA ILE A 430 22.80 -5.08 -27.02
C ILE A 430 23.64 -5.56 -25.84
N GLU A 431 23.37 -5.01 -24.66
CA GLU A 431 24.09 -5.27 -23.42
C GLU A 431 23.11 -5.35 -22.24
N VAL A 432 23.26 -6.37 -21.38
CA VAL A 432 22.55 -6.44 -20.11
C VAL A 432 23.40 -5.76 -19.03
N LEU A 433 22.91 -4.64 -18.49
CA LEU A 433 23.65 -3.79 -17.54
C LEU A 433 23.61 -4.32 -16.09
N GLY A 434 22.74 -5.30 -15.82
CA GLY A 434 22.54 -5.89 -14.49
C GLY A 434 21.07 -5.88 -14.08
N SER A 435 20.82 -6.12 -12.79
CA SER A 435 19.46 -6.23 -12.25
C SER A 435 19.11 -5.15 -11.23
N VAL A 436 17.83 -4.78 -11.18
CA VAL A 436 17.26 -3.88 -10.19
C VAL A 436 16.28 -4.65 -9.32
N SER A 437 16.35 -4.41 -8.00
CA SER A 437 15.45 -4.98 -7.00
C SER A 437 14.65 -3.87 -6.30
N GLY A 438 13.39 -4.14 -6.00
CA GLY A 438 12.43 -3.15 -5.51
C GLY A 438 11.00 -3.71 -5.59
N GLN A 439 10.01 -2.87 -5.93
CA GLN A 439 8.65 -3.35 -6.21
C GLN A 439 8.61 -4.31 -7.41
N TYR A 440 9.47 -4.07 -8.40
CA TYR A 440 9.67 -4.93 -9.57
C TYR A 440 11.10 -5.44 -9.61
N GLU A 441 11.25 -6.76 -9.68
CA GLU A 441 12.53 -7.40 -9.97
C GLU A 441 12.76 -7.40 -11.48
N CYS A 442 13.80 -6.72 -11.97
CA CYS A 442 14.03 -6.49 -13.40
C CYS A 442 15.50 -6.67 -13.81
N PHE A 443 15.71 -6.92 -15.10
CA PHE A 443 16.98 -6.70 -15.79
C PHE A 443 16.94 -5.36 -16.54
N ASN A 444 18.02 -4.60 -16.45
CA ASN A 444 18.25 -3.43 -17.27
C ASN A 444 18.98 -3.86 -18.53
N VAL A 445 18.38 -3.59 -19.69
CA VAL A 445 18.96 -3.93 -20.99
C VAL A 445 19.12 -2.65 -21.80
N ARG A 446 20.27 -2.50 -22.42
CA ARG A 446 20.64 -1.38 -23.27
C ARG A 446 20.88 -1.88 -24.68
N GLY A 447 20.42 -1.13 -25.67
CA GLY A 447 20.77 -1.32 -27.07
C GLY A 447 21.22 -0.01 -27.71
N GLN A 448 21.87 -0.10 -28.86
CA GLN A 448 22.16 1.05 -29.73
C GLN A 448 21.71 0.74 -31.15
N ASP A 449 21.14 1.74 -31.82
CA ASP A 449 20.81 1.66 -33.23
C ASP A 449 22.04 1.92 -34.13
N GLY A 450 21.86 1.82 -35.45
CA GLY A 450 22.91 2.09 -36.43
C GLY A 450 23.53 3.50 -36.39
N ASN A 451 22.88 4.47 -35.73
CA ASN A 451 23.37 5.85 -35.56
C ASN A 451 23.97 6.09 -34.17
N GLY A 452 24.08 5.06 -33.32
CA GLY A 452 24.59 5.16 -31.95
C GLY A 452 23.58 5.72 -30.94
N VAL A 453 22.29 5.79 -31.31
CA VAL A 453 21.23 6.25 -30.40
C VAL A 453 20.80 5.10 -29.49
N GLU A 454 20.72 5.40 -28.20
CA GLU A 454 20.45 4.40 -27.17
C GLU A 454 18.97 4.05 -27.04
N VAL A 455 18.69 2.76 -26.86
CA VAL A 455 17.43 2.21 -26.35
C VAL A 455 17.70 1.60 -24.98
N PHE A 456 17.05 2.10 -23.93
CA PHE A 456 17.09 1.52 -22.59
C PHE A 456 15.75 0.86 -22.27
N ALA A 457 15.77 -0.34 -21.67
CA ALA A 457 14.58 -1.04 -21.23
C ALA A 457 14.75 -1.72 -19.88
N GLN A 458 13.64 -1.86 -19.15
CA GLN A 458 13.53 -2.74 -17.99
C GLN A 458 12.62 -3.92 -18.33
N ILE A 459 13.17 -5.13 -18.23
CA ILE A 459 12.46 -6.38 -18.46
C ILE A 459 12.31 -7.13 -17.14
N SER A 460 11.10 -7.52 -16.79
CA SER A 460 10.82 -8.21 -15.52
C SER A 460 11.53 -9.57 -15.47
N LYS A 461 12.11 -9.92 -14.32
CA LYS A 461 12.64 -11.26 -14.08
C LYS A 461 11.53 -12.30 -14.18
N LYS A 462 10.36 -12.02 -13.60
CA LYS A 462 9.20 -12.90 -13.67
C LYS A 462 8.44 -12.70 -14.98
N GLY A 463 8.37 -13.74 -15.80
CA GLY A 463 7.61 -13.73 -17.07
C GLY A 463 8.26 -12.96 -18.23
N GLY A 464 9.40 -12.28 -18.01
CA GLY A 464 10.17 -11.62 -19.07
C GLY A 464 9.45 -10.48 -19.79
N LYS A 465 8.61 -9.72 -19.08
CA LYS A 465 7.74 -8.68 -19.66
C LYS A 465 8.45 -7.32 -19.71
N LEU A 466 8.21 -6.55 -20.78
CA LEU A 466 8.71 -5.19 -20.91
C LEU A 466 7.94 -4.25 -19.98
N LEU A 467 8.56 -3.70 -18.95
CA LEU A 467 7.89 -2.79 -18.00
C LEU A 467 8.00 -1.34 -18.42
N THR A 468 9.14 -0.96 -18.96
CA THR A 468 9.40 0.38 -19.48
C THR A 468 10.51 0.32 -20.51
N PHE A 469 10.47 1.23 -21.48
CA PHE A 469 11.62 1.54 -22.31
C PHE A 469 11.64 3.02 -22.71
N ASN A 470 12.81 3.48 -23.10
CA ASN A 470 13.03 4.77 -23.72
C ASN A 470 14.03 4.61 -24.87
N TYR A 471 13.69 5.14 -26.03
CA TYR A 471 14.55 5.27 -27.19
C TYR A 471 14.88 6.75 -27.34
N GLY A 472 16.16 7.11 -27.17
CA GLY A 472 16.64 8.49 -27.19
C GLY A 472 16.61 9.16 -28.57
N LYS A 473 15.91 8.58 -29.55
CA LYS A 473 15.82 9.11 -30.91
C LYS A 473 14.94 10.34 -30.93
N THR A 474 15.49 11.42 -31.49
CA THR A 474 14.73 12.62 -31.79
C THR A 474 13.77 12.33 -32.94
N CYS A 475 12.48 12.48 -32.68
CA CYS A 475 11.46 12.54 -33.72
C CYS A 475 11.39 13.97 -34.28
N LYS A 476 11.10 14.11 -35.57
CA LYS A 476 10.83 15.42 -36.18
C LYS A 476 9.33 15.66 -36.22
N GLU A 477 8.93 16.89 -36.54
CA GLU A 477 7.54 17.16 -36.88
C GLU A 477 7.07 16.22 -37.99
N GLY A 478 5.84 15.74 -37.87
CA GLY A 478 5.28 14.77 -38.80
C GLY A 478 3.77 14.89 -38.92
N ASP A 479 3.27 14.41 -40.05
CA ASP A 479 1.88 14.59 -40.46
C ASP A 479 0.97 13.45 -40.03
N LEU A 480 1.49 12.42 -39.33
CA LEU A 480 0.64 11.35 -38.83
C LEU A 480 -0.42 11.93 -37.90
N SER A 481 -1.65 11.53 -38.17
CA SER A 481 -2.81 11.84 -37.35
C SER A 481 -2.71 11.14 -36.00
N GLU A 482 -3.45 11.67 -35.03
CA GLU A 482 -3.59 11.04 -33.72
C GLU A 482 -4.12 9.60 -33.83
N GLN A 483 -5.06 9.35 -34.74
CA GLN A 483 -5.63 8.02 -34.95
C GLN A 483 -4.60 7.02 -35.53
N GLU A 484 -3.74 7.46 -36.43
CA GLU A 484 -2.63 6.63 -36.92
C GLU A 484 -1.64 6.30 -35.80
N CYS A 485 -1.32 7.29 -34.95
CA CYS A 485 -0.48 7.05 -33.76
C CYS A 485 -1.13 6.06 -32.79
N ILE A 486 -2.45 6.17 -32.55
CA ILE A 486 -3.20 5.22 -31.73
C ILE A 486 -3.07 3.79 -32.30
N ASN A 487 -3.24 3.62 -33.61
CA ASN A 487 -3.15 2.31 -34.25
C ASN A 487 -1.74 1.71 -34.15
N ASN A 488 -0.70 2.52 -34.40
CA ASN A 488 0.70 2.10 -34.25
C ASN A 488 1.02 1.65 -32.82
N GLY A 489 0.47 2.33 -31.81
CA GLY A 489 0.62 1.94 -30.41
C GLY A 489 -0.08 0.62 -30.09
N LEU A 490 -1.30 0.39 -30.61
CA LEU A 490 -2.01 -0.88 -30.45
C LEU A 490 -1.26 -2.05 -31.08
N GLU A 491 -0.70 -1.86 -32.29
CA GLU A 491 0.12 -2.87 -32.96
C GLU A 491 1.37 -3.21 -32.14
N PHE A 492 2.03 -2.19 -31.58
CA PHE A 492 3.19 -2.38 -30.70
C PHE A 492 2.83 -3.17 -29.44
N LEU A 493 1.72 -2.86 -28.77
CA LEU A 493 1.26 -3.57 -27.57
C LEU A 493 0.89 -5.04 -27.89
N SER A 494 0.20 -5.28 -29.00
CA SER A 494 -0.19 -6.64 -29.40
C SER A 494 1.04 -7.48 -29.76
N ALA A 495 2.07 -6.90 -30.39
CA ALA A 495 3.35 -7.58 -30.63
C ALA A 495 4.05 -8.03 -29.33
N MET A 496 3.75 -7.40 -28.19
CA MET A 496 4.25 -7.77 -26.86
C MET A 496 3.34 -8.75 -26.11
N GLY A 497 2.22 -9.16 -26.72
CA GLY A 497 1.19 -9.98 -26.11
C GLY A 497 0.36 -9.24 -25.06
N ILE A 498 0.16 -7.93 -25.28
CA ILE A 498 -0.74 -7.09 -24.50
C ILE A 498 -1.91 -6.71 -25.41
N ASP A 499 -3.00 -7.47 -25.30
CA ASP A 499 -4.19 -7.31 -26.14
C ASP A 499 -5.35 -6.67 -25.37
N ASN A 500 -6.41 -6.32 -26.12
CA ASN A 500 -7.61 -5.66 -25.60
C ASN A 500 -7.31 -4.33 -24.90
N MET A 501 -6.49 -3.51 -25.53
CA MET A 501 -6.17 -2.17 -25.05
C MET A 501 -7.00 -1.14 -25.82
N LYS A 502 -7.44 -0.10 -25.11
CA LYS A 502 -8.21 1.01 -25.68
C LYS A 502 -7.53 2.32 -25.34
N ALA A 503 -7.32 3.19 -26.34
CA ALA A 503 -6.87 4.54 -26.09
C ALA A 503 -7.93 5.31 -25.29
N VAL A 504 -7.54 5.83 -24.13
CA VAL A 504 -8.42 6.60 -23.24
C VAL A 504 -8.10 8.07 -23.25
N TRP A 505 -6.81 8.42 -23.34
CA TRP A 505 -6.33 9.80 -23.39
C TRP A 505 -5.16 9.95 -24.35
N THR A 506 -5.12 11.09 -25.02
CA THR A 506 -4.11 11.46 -26.00
C THR A 506 -3.62 12.86 -25.74
N GLU A 507 -2.31 13.04 -25.89
CA GLU A 507 -1.64 14.31 -25.82
C GLU A 507 -0.73 14.41 -27.04
N THR A 508 -1.06 15.31 -27.95
CA THR A 508 -0.39 15.44 -29.24
C THR A 508 0.26 16.81 -29.35
N ASN A 509 1.52 16.84 -29.75
CA ASN A 509 2.16 18.05 -30.25
C ASN A 509 2.67 17.84 -31.69
N GLY A 510 3.42 18.81 -32.23
CA GLY A 510 3.93 18.73 -33.61
C GLY A 510 4.80 17.50 -33.91
N THR A 511 5.47 16.94 -32.89
CA THR A 511 6.50 15.91 -33.05
C THR A 511 6.06 14.53 -32.55
N TYR A 512 5.33 14.47 -31.44
CA TYR A 512 4.95 13.22 -30.81
C TYR A 512 3.49 13.22 -30.34
N THR A 513 2.95 12.01 -30.25
CA THR A 513 1.66 11.73 -29.61
C THR A 513 1.90 10.78 -28.45
N THR A 514 1.62 11.25 -27.24
CA THR A 514 1.55 10.42 -26.04
C THR A 514 0.14 9.84 -25.94
N VAL A 515 0.03 8.51 -25.84
CA VAL A 515 -1.25 7.82 -25.71
C VAL A 515 -1.28 7.00 -24.43
N ASN A 516 -2.33 7.19 -23.63
CA ASN A 516 -2.66 6.32 -22.52
C ASN A 516 -3.66 5.27 -22.99
N TYR A 517 -3.28 4.01 -22.86
CA TYR A 517 -4.13 2.86 -23.14
C TYR A 517 -4.56 2.20 -21.84
N ALA A 518 -5.84 1.89 -21.73
CA ALA A 518 -6.38 1.11 -20.62
C ALA A 518 -6.88 -0.25 -21.14
N TYR A 519 -6.78 -1.28 -20.31
CA TYR A 519 -7.36 -2.59 -20.63
C TYR A 519 -8.89 -2.49 -20.78
N GLU A 520 -9.45 -3.11 -21.81
CA GLU A 520 -10.88 -3.17 -22.09
C GLU A 520 -11.34 -4.63 -22.14
N LYS A 521 -12.39 -4.98 -21.39
CA LYS A 521 -13.02 -6.31 -21.47
C LYS A 521 -14.52 -6.17 -21.48
N GLY A 522 -15.18 -6.73 -22.50
CA GLY A 522 -16.64 -6.70 -22.62
C GLY A 522 -17.23 -5.29 -22.68
N GLY A 523 -16.50 -4.33 -23.27
CA GLY A 523 -16.90 -2.93 -23.35
C GLY A 523 -16.74 -2.13 -22.04
N VAL A 524 -16.04 -2.70 -21.05
CA VAL A 524 -15.69 -2.01 -19.80
C VAL A 524 -14.20 -1.68 -19.78
N ILE A 525 -13.88 -0.43 -19.49
CA ILE A 525 -12.50 0.10 -19.42
C ILE A 525 -11.96 -0.02 -17.99
N PHE A 526 -10.79 -0.63 -17.80
CA PHE A 526 -10.15 -0.82 -16.50
C PHE A 526 -8.99 0.17 -16.35
N TYR A 527 -9.24 1.31 -15.70
CA TYR A 527 -8.25 2.37 -15.50
C TYR A 527 -7.13 2.02 -14.51
N GLY A 528 -7.27 0.91 -13.75
CA GLY A 528 -6.14 0.34 -13.00
C GLY A 528 -5.06 -0.23 -13.92
N ASP A 529 -5.41 -0.61 -15.14
CA ASP A 529 -4.56 -1.36 -16.06
C ASP A 529 -4.08 -0.44 -17.18
N LEU A 530 -3.38 0.64 -16.81
CA LEU A 530 -2.90 1.66 -17.74
C LEU A 530 -1.48 1.38 -18.25
N ILE A 531 -1.31 1.62 -19.55
CA ILE A 531 -0.02 1.69 -20.24
C ILE A 531 0.07 3.01 -20.98
N LYS A 532 1.18 3.72 -20.82
CA LYS A 532 1.45 4.96 -21.55
C LYS A 532 2.51 4.70 -22.61
N LEU A 533 2.26 5.13 -23.84
CA LEU A 533 3.22 5.10 -24.93
C LEU A 533 3.50 6.52 -25.44
N ASN A 534 4.74 6.77 -25.86
CA ASN A 534 5.11 7.96 -26.62
C ASN A 534 5.43 7.57 -28.06
N ILE A 535 4.76 8.18 -29.04
CA ILE A 535 4.74 7.72 -30.44
C ILE A 535 5.18 8.86 -31.35
N CYS A 536 6.17 8.60 -32.20
CA CYS A 536 6.71 9.58 -33.14
C CYS A 536 5.74 9.85 -34.30
N ARG A 537 5.41 11.11 -34.57
CA ARG A 537 4.49 11.49 -35.65
C ARG A 537 5.10 11.47 -37.05
N GLU A 538 6.43 11.33 -37.16
CA GLU A 538 7.10 11.18 -38.47
C GLU A 538 6.80 9.82 -39.11
N LYS A 539 6.88 8.73 -38.32
CA LYS A 539 6.85 7.34 -38.83
C LYS A 539 6.06 6.35 -37.98
N GLY A 540 5.41 6.80 -36.90
CA GLY A 540 4.62 5.94 -36.02
C GLY A 540 5.44 5.08 -35.07
N GLN A 541 6.77 5.26 -35.04
CA GLN A 541 7.66 4.48 -34.19
C GLN A 541 7.44 4.84 -32.70
N VAL A 542 7.28 3.82 -31.84
CA VAL A 542 7.15 4.03 -30.40
C VAL A 542 8.50 4.38 -29.80
N LEU A 543 8.60 5.52 -29.14
CA LEU A 543 9.84 6.02 -28.54
C LEU A 543 9.94 5.70 -27.05
N GLY A 544 8.82 5.41 -26.39
CA GLY A 544 8.86 5.03 -24.98
C GLY A 544 7.58 4.37 -24.51
N MET A 545 7.70 3.66 -23.39
CA MET A 545 6.59 2.95 -22.74
C MET A 545 6.72 3.00 -21.23
N GLU A 546 5.59 3.12 -20.55
CA GLU A 546 5.44 2.95 -19.12
C GLU A 546 4.24 2.04 -18.84
N ALA A 547 4.53 0.79 -18.46
CA ALA A 547 3.53 -0.26 -18.21
C ALA A 547 3.56 -0.81 -16.79
N LYS A 548 4.33 -0.19 -15.88
CA LYS A 548 4.41 -0.62 -14.47
C LYS A 548 3.02 -0.68 -13.84
N ASN A 549 2.17 0.32 -14.06
CA ASN A 549 0.82 0.36 -13.48
C ASN A 549 -0.04 -0.82 -13.97
N TYR A 550 -0.03 -1.10 -15.28
CA TYR A 550 -0.64 -2.31 -15.83
C TYR A 550 -0.15 -3.57 -15.13
N TYR A 551 1.16 -3.80 -15.02
CA TYR A 551 1.66 -5.01 -14.38
C TYR A 551 1.45 -5.07 -12.86
N LEU A 552 1.27 -3.92 -12.20
CA LEU A 552 0.90 -3.87 -10.79
C LEU A 552 -0.49 -4.48 -10.58
N ASN A 553 -1.44 -4.06 -11.40
CA ASN A 553 -2.87 -4.24 -11.14
C ASN A 553 -3.51 -5.34 -11.98
N HIS A 554 -3.01 -5.56 -13.20
CA HIS A 554 -3.64 -6.44 -14.17
C HIS A 554 -3.76 -7.85 -13.64
N THR A 555 -4.99 -8.33 -13.65
CA THR A 555 -5.40 -9.68 -13.25
C THR A 555 -6.67 -10.00 -13.99
N GLU A 556 -6.96 -11.29 -14.14
CA GLU A 556 -8.25 -11.70 -14.64
C GLU A 556 -9.34 -11.29 -13.63
N ARG A 557 -10.18 -10.33 -14.03
CA ARG A 557 -11.31 -9.83 -13.26
C ARG A 557 -12.45 -9.39 -14.15
N SER A 558 -13.64 -9.30 -13.57
CA SER A 558 -14.85 -8.75 -14.19
C SER A 558 -15.26 -7.47 -13.48
N ALA A 559 -15.93 -6.59 -14.20
CA ALA A 559 -16.59 -5.44 -13.58
C ALA A 559 -17.68 -5.92 -12.61
N GLY A 560 -18.00 -5.07 -11.64
CA GLY A 560 -19.14 -5.24 -10.75
C GLY A 560 -20.48 -5.03 -11.47
N LYS A 561 -21.55 -4.92 -10.68
CA LYS A 561 -22.89 -4.67 -11.21
C LYS A 561 -23.05 -3.22 -11.66
N PHE A 562 -23.84 -3.05 -12.71
CA PHE A 562 -24.38 -1.75 -13.13
C PHE A 562 -25.86 -1.75 -12.78
N GLU A 563 -26.21 -1.25 -11.60
CA GLU A 563 -27.61 -1.14 -11.15
C GLU A 563 -28.27 0.12 -11.72
N LEU A 564 -27.48 1.16 -12.00
CA LEU A 564 -27.93 2.35 -12.70
C LEU A 564 -27.87 2.19 -14.22
N SER A 565 -28.90 2.67 -14.90
CA SER A 565 -28.90 2.82 -16.36
C SER A 565 -27.93 3.92 -16.80
N LYS A 566 -27.60 3.92 -18.10
CA LYS A 566 -26.78 4.97 -18.71
C LYS A 566 -27.42 6.35 -18.53
N GLU A 567 -28.73 6.44 -18.70
CA GLU A 567 -29.51 7.67 -18.59
C GLU A 567 -29.50 8.20 -17.15
N GLN A 568 -29.68 7.31 -16.17
CA GLN A 568 -29.58 7.68 -14.75
C GLN A 568 -28.19 8.19 -14.39
N ALA A 569 -27.13 7.58 -14.92
CA ALA A 569 -25.77 8.06 -14.71
C ALA A 569 -25.53 9.43 -15.34
N MET A 570 -26.10 9.71 -16.52
CA MET A 570 -26.05 11.02 -17.16
C MET A 570 -26.73 12.11 -16.31
N GLU A 571 -27.90 11.81 -15.75
CA GLU A 571 -28.61 12.74 -14.85
C GLU A 571 -27.79 13.01 -13.57
N LYS A 572 -27.08 11.99 -13.07
CA LYS A 572 -26.23 12.10 -11.87
C LYS A 572 -24.93 12.87 -12.11
N ALA A 573 -24.42 12.92 -13.34
CA ALA A 573 -23.20 13.65 -13.70
C ALA A 573 -23.36 15.19 -13.67
N GLY A 574 -24.54 15.70 -13.29
CA GLY A 574 -24.72 17.12 -12.98
C GLY A 574 -24.89 17.99 -14.22
N LYS A 575 -24.22 19.15 -14.23
CA LYS A 575 -24.48 20.26 -15.18
C LYS A 575 -23.68 20.21 -16.47
N ILE A 576 -22.96 19.12 -16.75
CA ILE A 576 -22.15 19.01 -17.96
C ILE A 576 -23.03 18.73 -19.18
N ASN A 577 -22.65 19.30 -20.33
CA ASN A 577 -23.20 18.91 -21.62
C ASN A 577 -22.56 17.59 -22.02
N VAL A 578 -23.26 16.47 -21.78
CA VAL A 578 -22.72 15.12 -21.98
C VAL A 578 -22.41 14.88 -23.46
N THR A 579 -21.16 14.51 -23.73
CA THR A 579 -20.65 14.14 -25.06
C THR A 579 -20.45 12.64 -25.21
N GLY A 580 -20.30 11.89 -24.11
CA GLY A 580 -20.11 10.45 -24.15
C GLY A 580 -20.35 9.76 -22.81
N VAL A 581 -20.73 8.49 -22.85
CA VAL A 581 -20.84 7.65 -21.65
C VAL A 581 -20.26 6.27 -21.92
N ARG A 582 -19.39 5.82 -21.02
CA ARG A 582 -18.69 4.54 -21.12
C ARG A 582 -18.75 3.79 -19.79
N LYS A 583 -18.63 2.47 -19.84
CA LYS A 583 -18.49 1.64 -18.63
C LYS A 583 -17.02 1.63 -18.22
N ALA A 584 -16.74 1.85 -16.94
CA ALA A 584 -15.39 1.93 -16.42
C ALA A 584 -15.26 1.20 -15.08
N VAL A 585 -14.03 0.80 -14.76
CA VAL A 585 -13.60 0.38 -13.43
C VAL A 585 -12.42 1.28 -13.07
N VAL A 586 -12.58 2.04 -11.99
CA VAL A 586 -11.65 3.10 -11.59
C VAL A 586 -11.00 2.72 -10.26
N PRO A 587 -9.68 2.83 -10.13
CA PRO A 587 -9.00 2.70 -8.85
C PRO A 587 -9.51 3.76 -7.86
N VAL A 588 -9.86 3.34 -6.64
CA VAL A 588 -10.25 4.23 -5.55
C VAL A 588 -9.31 4.00 -4.38
N GLY A 589 -8.64 5.08 -3.97
CA GLY A 589 -7.53 4.98 -3.04
C GLY A 589 -6.43 4.10 -3.62
N THR A 590 -6.09 3.06 -2.89
CA THR A 590 -4.82 2.38 -3.06
C THR A 590 -5.02 0.92 -3.47
N THR A 591 -5.86 0.13 -2.80
CA THR A 591 -6.09 -1.28 -3.18
C THR A 591 -7.48 -1.58 -3.74
N SER A 592 -8.39 -0.60 -3.76
CA SER A 592 -9.78 -0.82 -4.17
C SER A 592 -10.08 -0.28 -5.58
N GLU A 593 -11.11 -0.83 -6.21
CA GLU A 593 -11.63 -0.36 -7.49
C GLU A 593 -13.16 -0.22 -7.38
N LYS A 594 -13.73 0.78 -8.04
CA LYS A 594 -15.19 0.95 -8.17
C LYS A 594 -15.63 0.80 -9.62
N THR A 595 -16.77 0.12 -9.81
CA THR A 595 -17.43 0.01 -11.11
C THR A 595 -18.26 1.27 -11.33
N CYS A 596 -17.97 1.99 -12.41
CA CYS A 596 -18.49 3.32 -12.66
C CYS A 596 -19.03 3.45 -14.10
N TRP A 597 -19.94 4.40 -14.28
CA TRP A 597 -20.16 5.04 -15.56
C TRP A 597 -19.21 6.24 -15.67
N GLU A 598 -18.38 6.25 -16.69
CA GLU A 598 -17.62 7.44 -17.08
C GLU A 598 -18.52 8.29 -17.98
N VAL A 599 -18.82 9.51 -17.54
CA VAL A 599 -19.60 10.50 -18.27
C VAL A 599 -18.67 11.62 -18.70
N ALA A 600 -18.38 11.67 -20.00
CA ALA A 600 -17.61 12.73 -20.63
C ALA A 600 -18.56 13.87 -21.03
N GLY A 601 -18.16 15.11 -20.82
CA GLY A 601 -18.93 16.27 -21.25
C GLY A 601 -18.21 17.58 -21.09
N GLU A 602 -18.89 18.67 -21.44
CA GLU A 602 -18.33 20.02 -21.43
C GLU A 602 -19.12 20.95 -20.52
N TYR A 603 -18.41 21.84 -19.82
CA TYR A 603 -19.01 22.90 -19.02
C TYR A 603 -18.12 24.14 -19.06
N ASN A 604 -18.70 25.28 -19.43
CA ASN A 604 -18.00 26.57 -19.57
C ASN A 604 -16.72 26.50 -20.43
N GLY A 605 -16.77 25.79 -21.55
CA GLY A 605 -15.65 25.67 -22.49
C GLY A 605 -14.52 24.73 -22.04
N ALA A 606 -14.67 24.03 -20.92
CA ALA A 606 -13.74 22.99 -20.48
C ALA A 606 -14.38 21.60 -20.58
N LYS A 607 -13.56 20.59 -20.92
CA LYS A 607 -13.96 19.17 -20.96
C LYS A 607 -13.76 18.53 -19.60
N TYR A 608 -14.68 17.66 -19.23
CA TYR A 608 -14.70 16.93 -17.96
C TYR A 608 -14.98 15.44 -18.18
N PHE A 609 -14.41 14.61 -17.33
CA PHE A 609 -14.75 13.20 -17.18
C PHE A 609 -15.23 12.96 -15.74
N ILE A 610 -16.51 12.66 -15.58
CA ILE A 610 -17.14 12.40 -14.28
C ILE A 610 -17.38 10.89 -14.16
N TYR A 611 -16.84 10.28 -13.12
CA TYR A 611 -17.03 8.87 -12.82
C TYR A 611 -18.13 8.70 -11.79
N VAL A 612 -19.27 8.16 -12.21
CA VAL A 612 -20.44 7.94 -11.36
C VAL A 612 -20.48 6.46 -10.96
N ASP A 613 -20.50 6.15 -9.68
CA ASP A 613 -20.60 4.78 -9.16
C ASP A 613 -21.84 4.09 -9.73
N ALA A 614 -21.63 2.91 -10.32
CA ALA A 614 -22.66 2.23 -11.10
C ALA A 614 -23.78 1.61 -10.26
N VAL A 615 -23.67 1.65 -8.92
CA VAL A 615 -24.66 1.12 -7.97
C VAL A 615 -25.37 2.28 -7.24
N SER A 616 -24.61 3.13 -6.55
CA SER A 616 -25.13 4.20 -5.71
C SER A 616 -25.49 5.48 -6.47
N GLY A 617 -24.85 5.73 -7.61
CA GLY A 617 -24.96 7.00 -8.33
C GLY A 617 -24.19 8.14 -7.71
N ASN A 618 -23.35 7.85 -6.72
CA ASN A 618 -22.44 8.82 -6.14
C ASN A 618 -21.29 9.08 -7.11
N GLU A 619 -20.83 10.31 -7.16
CA GLU A 619 -19.62 10.65 -7.89
C GLU A 619 -18.39 10.06 -7.18
N VAL A 620 -17.59 9.31 -7.93
CA VAL A 620 -16.37 8.65 -7.48
C VAL A 620 -15.16 9.53 -7.75
N ASN A 621 -15.14 10.20 -8.90
CA ASN A 621 -14.06 11.12 -9.27
C ASN A 621 -14.50 12.08 -10.38
N ILE A 622 -13.87 13.24 -10.46
CA ILE A 622 -13.98 14.18 -11.58
C ILE A 622 -12.58 14.50 -12.06
N PHE A 623 -12.37 14.48 -13.37
CA PHE A 623 -11.21 15.10 -13.98
C PHE A 623 -11.59 16.20 -14.93
N LYS A 624 -10.76 17.24 -14.98
CA LYS A 624 -10.83 18.32 -15.96
C LYS A 624 -9.72 18.14 -16.98
N VAL A 625 -10.04 18.33 -18.25
CA VAL A 625 -9.02 18.47 -19.30
C VAL A 625 -8.54 19.91 -19.31
N ILE A 626 -7.23 20.09 -19.15
CA ILE A 626 -6.53 21.37 -19.27
C ILE A 626 -5.78 21.34 -20.59
N GLU A 627 -6.16 22.23 -21.49
CA GLU A 627 -5.42 22.44 -22.73
C GLU A 627 -4.17 23.29 -22.40
N THR A 628 -2.99 22.81 -22.79
CA THR A 628 -1.71 23.52 -22.64
C THR A 628 -1.01 23.62 -23.99
N ASP A 629 -0.01 24.51 -24.10
CA ASP A 629 0.80 24.67 -25.31
C ASP A 629 1.57 23.38 -25.69
N GLU A 630 1.79 22.48 -24.73
CA GLU A 630 2.47 21.19 -24.93
C GLU A 630 1.49 20.02 -25.18
N GLY A 631 0.18 20.27 -25.04
CA GLY A 631 -0.89 19.29 -25.24
C GLY A 631 -1.95 19.31 -24.11
N ASN A 632 -2.84 18.31 -24.09
CA ASN A 632 -3.93 18.21 -23.13
C ASN A 632 -3.49 17.44 -21.87
N LEU A 633 -3.58 18.07 -20.69
CA LEU A 633 -3.37 17.47 -19.39
C LEU A 633 -4.71 17.11 -18.73
N LEU A 634 -4.76 15.97 -18.05
CA LEU A 634 -5.92 15.55 -17.26
C LEU A 634 -5.60 15.78 -15.77
N MET A 635 -6.37 16.66 -15.11
CA MET A 635 -6.18 17.03 -13.70
C MET A 635 -7.38 16.72 -12.83
#